data_AF-A0A369J4S5-F1
#
_entry.id   AF-A0A369J4S5-F1
#
_cell.length_a   1.000
_cell.length_b   1.000
_cell.length_c   1.000
_cell.angle_alpha   90.00
_cell.angle_beta   90.00
_cell.angle_gamma   90.00
#
_symmetry.space_group_name_H-M   'P 1'
#
loop_
_entity.id
_entity.type
_entity.pdbx_description
1 polymer ?
#
loop_
_entity_poly.entity_id
_entity_poly.type
_entity_poly.pdbx_seq_one_letter_code
_entity_poly.pdbx_strand_id
1 'polypeptide(L)'
;MTFTQICQHLLQISSYVTSDGFLSLIGWHREGMGNVLITKCSGDKMVCIIVGQVIDEHPYCGSMGNLLEGNTFNKLMESTKFSFMLSRPLDSEFAQDFDQAVRTAKNWEGSIAMTDNRRYSVEAVGHENLLRFMAACWEKRDVPLKPSIDTVDTNTSSWPVPVTRQAAFNATKLTHRILPLTVYDQDRLFIDCSYANTVLRNAIIKVHFTVKHYAIRHDSGFDSFSGIIQ
;
A
#
# COMPACT_ATOMS: atom_id res chain seq x y z
N MET A 1 4.26 -5.24 -24.96
CA MET A 1 2.91 -4.74 -25.26
C MET A 1 2.99 -3.23 -25.35
N THR A 2 2.25 -2.61 -26.25
CA THR A 2 2.12 -1.14 -26.26
C THR A 2 1.26 -0.68 -25.07
N PHE A 3 1.34 0.60 -24.70
CA PHE A 3 0.53 1.15 -23.60
C PHE A 3 -0.98 0.94 -23.83
N THR A 4 -1.48 1.20 -25.03
CA THR A 4 -2.88 0.97 -25.40
C THR A 4 -3.31 -0.50 -25.20
N GLN A 5 -2.43 -1.47 -25.51
CA GLN A 5 -2.72 -2.89 -25.26
C GLN A 5 -2.81 -3.19 -23.76
N ILE A 6 -1.99 -2.52 -22.94
CA ILE A 6 -2.06 -2.65 -21.47
C ILE A 6 -3.38 -2.08 -20.95
N CYS A 7 -3.78 -0.88 -21.41
CA CYS A 7 -5.07 -0.27 -21.05
C CYS A 7 -6.24 -1.21 -21.38
N GLN A 8 -6.31 -1.70 -22.62
CA GLN A 8 -7.37 -2.60 -23.07
C GLN A 8 -7.42 -3.90 -22.26
N HIS A 9 -6.25 -4.47 -21.95
CA HIS A 9 -6.19 -5.67 -21.12
C HIS A 9 -6.67 -5.39 -19.68
N LEU A 10 -6.28 -4.26 -19.08
CA LEU A 10 -6.69 -3.89 -17.73
C LEU A 10 -8.21 -3.70 -17.62
N LEU A 11 -8.85 -3.09 -18.62
CA LEU A 11 -10.30 -2.91 -18.64
C LEU A 11 -11.09 -4.22 -18.71
N GLN A 12 -10.46 -5.32 -19.16
CA GLN A 12 -11.05 -6.67 -19.12
C GLN A 12 -10.94 -7.34 -17.75
N ILE A 13 -10.13 -6.79 -16.84
CA ILE A 13 -9.95 -7.33 -15.49
C ILE A 13 -11.00 -6.72 -14.57
N SER A 14 -11.91 -7.55 -14.06
CA SER A 14 -12.99 -7.12 -13.17
C SER A 14 -12.54 -6.46 -11.86
N SER A 15 -11.29 -6.72 -11.44
CA SER A 15 -10.70 -6.10 -10.27
C SER A 15 -9.94 -4.79 -10.55
N TYR A 16 -9.87 -4.37 -11.81
CA TYR A 16 -9.40 -3.03 -12.15
C TYR A 16 -10.44 -1.99 -11.71
N VAL A 17 -10.02 -1.02 -10.91
CA VAL A 17 -10.93 -0.07 -10.22
C VAL A 17 -11.70 0.85 -11.17
N THR A 18 -11.29 0.92 -12.43
CA THR A 18 -11.96 1.71 -13.48
C THR A 18 -12.83 0.85 -14.39
N SER A 19 -12.84 -0.47 -14.21
CA SER A 19 -13.67 -1.36 -15.01
C SER A 19 -15.16 -1.08 -14.79
N ASP A 20 -15.92 -1.19 -15.86
CA ASP A 20 -17.36 -1.03 -15.82
C ASP A 20 -17.99 -2.05 -14.87
N GLY A 21 -18.88 -1.58 -13.99
CA GLY A 21 -19.54 -2.45 -13.02
C GLY A 21 -18.68 -2.81 -11.80
N PHE A 22 -17.46 -2.29 -11.64
CA PHE A 22 -16.61 -2.55 -10.46
C PHE A 22 -17.37 -2.34 -9.14
N LEU A 23 -18.09 -1.22 -8.99
CA LEU A 23 -18.89 -0.93 -7.78
C LEU A 23 -20.00 -1.96 -7.52
N SER A 24 -20.53 -2.60 -8.57
CA SER A 24 -21.55 -3.64 -8.42
C SER A 24 -20.96 -4.96 -7.91
N LEU A 25 -19.68 -5.22 -8.21
CA LEU A 25 -18.93 -6.42 -7.82
C LEU A 25 -18.53 -6.41 -6.34
N ILE A 26 -18.24 -5.23 -5.80
CA ILE A 26 -17.63 -5.12 -4.47
C ILE A 26 -18.66 -4.95 -3.35
N GLY A 27 -18.31 -5.43 -2.16
CA GLY A 27 -19.03 -5.23 -0.91
C GLY A 27 -18.06 -5.08 0.26
N TRP A 28 -18.61 -4.96 1.47
CA TRP A 28 -17.83 -4.86 2.70
C TRP A 28 -18.12 -6.04 3.62
N HIS A 29 -17.08 -6.58 4.24
CA HIS A 29 -17.19 -7.62 5.25
C HIS A 29 -16.39 -7.25 6.49
N ARG A 30 -16.89 -7.62 7.66
CA ARG A 30 -16.19 -7.37 8.92
C ARG A 30 -15.03 -8.35 9.09
N GLU A 31 -13.82 -7.85 9.28
CA GLU A 31 -12.63 -8.65 9.56
C GLU A 31 -11.94 -8.13 10.84
N GLY A 32 -12.16 -8.85 11.94
CA GLY A 32 -11.71 -8.44 13.27
C GLY A 32 -12.37 -7.13 13.72
N MET A 33 -11.54 -6.11 13.98
CA MET A 33 -11.96 -4.79 14.45
C MET A 33 -12.27 -3.80 13.31
N GLY A 34 -12.08 -4.19 12.05
CA GLY A 34 -12.35 -3.34 10.90
C GLY A 34 -13.23 -4.02 9.86
N ASN A 35 -13.38 -3.37 8.71
CA ASN A 35 -14.03 -3.92 7.53
C ASN A 35 -13.02 -4.01 6.40
N VAL A 36 -13.19 -5.00 5.53
CA VAL A 36 -12.39 -5.16 4.31
C VAL A 36 -13.29 -5.19 3.10
N LEU A 37 -12.76 -4.72 1.98
CA LEU A 37 -13.45 -4.82 0.70
C LEU A 37 -13.41 -6.26 0.20
N ILE A 38 -14.56 -6.77 -0.22
CA ILE A 38 -14.74 -8.14 -0.68
C ILE A 38 -15.41 -8.18 -2.05
N THR A 39 -15.26 -9.30 -2.76
CA THR A 39 -16.10 -9.64 -3.90
C THR A 39 -17.44 -10.16 -3.40
N LYS A 40 -18.57 -9.53 -3.76
CA LYS A 40 -19.91 -9.89 -3.25
C LYS A 40 -20.31 -11.34 -3.51
N CYS A 41 -19.95 -11.88 -4.67
CA CYS A 41 -20.40 -13.22 -5.08
C CYS A 41 -19.68 -14.34 -4.33
N SER A 42 -18.37 -14.21 -4.06
CA SER A 42 -17.60 -15.23 -3.36
C SER A 42 -17.40 -14.95 -1.88
N GLY A 43 -17.48 -13.69 -1.46
CA GLY A 43 -17.14 -13.25 -0.11
C GLY A 43 -15.63 -13.08 0.13
N ASP A 44 -14.80 -13.38 -0.87
CA ASP A 44 -13.34 -13.30 -0.75
C ASP A 44 -12.85 -11.85 -0.68
N LYS A 45 -11.70 -11.64 -0.03
CA LYS A 45 -11.03 -10.34 0.01
C LYS A 45 -10.69 -9.87 -1.40
N MET A 46 -11.12 -8.66 -1.73
CA MET A 46 -10.94 -8.07 -3.05
C MET A 46 -9.52 -7.51 -3.22
N VAL A 47 -8.77 -8.06 -4.16
CA VAL A 47 -7.50 -7.48 -4.63
C VAL A 47 -7.78 -6.56 -5.81
N CYS A 48 -7.81 -5.27 -5.52
CA CYS A 48 -8.01 -4.19 -6.48
C CYS A 48 -6.74 -3.94 -7.29
N ILE A 49 -6.92 -3.46 -8.52
CA ILE A 49 -5.84 -3.03 -9.40
C ILE A 49 -6.07 -1.58 -9.79
N ILE A 50 -5.03 -0.76 -9.73
CA ILE A 50 -5.04 0.63 -10.21
C ILE A 50 -3.74 0.95 -10.94
N VAL A 51 -3.79 1.88 -11.89
CA VAL A 51 -2.61 2.49 -12.50
C VAL A 51 -2.55 3.97 -12.10
N GLY A 52 -1.36 4.45 -11.74
CA GLY A 52 -1.14 5.86 -11.41
C GLY A 52 0.34 6.19 -11.40
N GLN A 53 0.66 7.48 -11.30
CA GLN A 53 2.03 7.97 -11.26
C GLN A 53 2.45 8.22 -9.82
N VAL A 54 3.52 7.57 -9.36
CA VAL A 54 4.07 7.80 -8.03
C VAL A 54 4.63 9.21 -7.95
N ILE A 55 4.25 9.94 -6.91
CA ILE A 55 4.81 11.27 -6.64
C ILE A 55 6.30 11.17 -6.27
N ASP A 56 7.11 12.14 -6.66
CA ASP A 56 8.54 12.16 -6.30
C ASP A 56 8.75 12.42 -4.81
N GLU A 57 7.82 13.14 -4.18
CA GLU A 57 7.94 13.53 -2.78
C GLU A 57 7.70 12.33 -1.86
N HIS A 58 8.76 11.97 -1.14
CA HIS A 58 8.70 11.03 -0.01
C HIS A 58 8.13 9.63 -0.29
N PRO A 59 8.48 8.94 -1.40
CA PRO A 59 8.27 7.50 -1.46
C PRO A 59 9.15 6.83 -0.40
N TYR A 60 8.49 6.10 0.48
CA TYR A 60 9.08 5.35 1.58
C TYR A 60 9.10 3.87 1.24
N CYS A 61 9.64 3.50 0.09
CA CYS A 61 9.73 2.13 -0.42
C CYS A 61 11.11 1.49 -0.19
N GLY A 62 12.07 2.27 0.29
CA GLY A 62 13.41 1.80 0.66
C GLY A 62 13.42 0.91 1.90
N SER A 63 14.57 0.34 2.24
CA SER A 63 14.72 -0.67 3.30
C SER A 63 14.25 -0.25 4.70
N MET A 64 14.20 1.05 4.97
CA MET A 64 13.73 1.59 6.25
C MET A 64 12.24 1.99 6.24
N GLY A 65 11.57 1.86 5.10
CA GLY A 65 10.21 2.36 4.91
C GLY A 65 10.11 3.83 5.32
N ASN A 66 9.06 4.15 6.08
CA ASN A 66 8.83 5.49 6.62
C ASN A 66 9.49 5.73 8.00
N LEU A 67 10.56 5.01 8.34
CA LEU A 67 11.37 5.30 9.52
C LEU A 67 12.37 6.42 9.22
N LEU A 68 11.96 7.66 9.48
CA LEU A 68 12.83 8.82 9.33
C LEU A 68 13.80 9.00 10.51
N GLU A 69 15.02 9.44 10.23
CA GLU A 69 15.94 9.93 11.26
C GLU A 69 15.44 11.28 11.81
N GLY A 70 15.55 11.49 13.13
CA GLY A 70 15.13 12.75 13.77
C GLY A 70 13.62 12.91 14.01
N ASN A 71 12.80 11.89 13.76
CA ASN A 71 11.38 11.95 14.10
C ASN A 71 11.22 12.06 15.63
N THR A 72 10.50 13.09 16.11
CA THR A 72 10.23 13.34 17.53
C THR A 72 9.38 12.25 18.19
N PHE A 73 8.68 11.46 17.38
CA PHE A 73 7.99 10.26 17.83
C PHE A 73 8.93 9.06 17.77
N ASN A 74 9.13 8.39 18.90
CA ASN A 74 9.85 7.12 19.02
C ASN A 74 9.12 6.00 18.25
N LYS A 75 9.17 6.05 16.93
CA LYS A 75 8.57 5.04 16.08
C LYS A 75 9.41 3.77 16.17
N LEU A 76 8.80 2.70 16.66
CA LEU A 76 9.43 1.39 16.74
C LEU A 76 9.66 0.81 15.34
N MET A 77 10.76 0.09 15.17
CA MET A 77 11.17 -0.44 13.87
C MET A 77 10.11 -1.39 13.28
N GLU A 78 9.50 -2.24 14.10
CA GLU A 78 8.44 -3.17 13.69
C GLU A 78 7.14 -2.48 13.25
N SER A 79 6.95 -1.19 13.58
CA SER A 79 5.78 -0.41 13.16
C SER A 79 5.98 0.32 11.82
N THR A 80 7.13 0.10 11.18
CA THR A 80 7.49 0.75 9.92
C THR A 80 6.68 0.17 8.76
N LYS A 81 6.36 1.07 7.83
CA LYS A 81 5.57 0.74 6.65
C LYS A 81 6.26 1.27 5.42
N PHE A 82 6.18 0.53 4.33
CA PHE A 82 6.36 1.12 3.03
C PHE A 82 5.17 2.02 2.75
N SER A 83 5.40 3.15 2.09
CA SER A 83 4.31 4.03 1.68
C SER A 83 4.70 4.89 0.49
N PHE A 84 3.75 5.10 -0.40
CA PHE A 84 3.85 6.08 -1.48
C PHE A 84 2.45 6.60 -1.79
N MET A 85 2.38 7.66 -2.57
CA MET A 85 1.12 8.18 -3.10
C MET A 85 1.15 8.14 -4.62
N LEU A 86 0.00 7.79 -5.20
CA LEU A 86 -0.23 7.95 -6.63
C LEU A 86 -0.93 9.27 -6.87
N SER A 87 -0.48 9.93 -7.93
CA SER A 87 -1.09 11.09 -8.56
C SER A 87 -1.59 10.71 -9.94
N ARG A 88 -2.37 11.62 -10.52
CA ARG A 88 -2.81 11.55 -11.90
C ARG A 88 -1.58 11.54 -12.83
N PRO A 89 -1.40 10.52 -13.68
CA PRO A 89 -0.30 10.51 -14.63
C PRO A 89 -0.31 11.75 -15.55
N LEU A 90 0.85 12.40 -15.70
CA LEU A 90 1.00 13.63 -16.52
C LEU A 90 0.73 13.38 -18.01
N ASP A 91 1.37 12.34 -18.56
CA ASP A 91 1.30 11.97 -19.97
C ASP A 91 0.82 10.52 -20.11
N SER A 92 -0.49 10.28 -20.21
CA SER A 92 -0.99 8.97 -20.63
C SER A 92 -2.50 8.91 -20.87
N GLU A 93 -2.91 7.87 -21.59
CA GLU A 93 -4.29 7.36 -21.63
C GLU A 93 -4.83 7.00 -20.22
N PHE A 94 -3.98 6.80 -19.21
CA PHE A 94 -4.37 6.47 -17.84
C PHE A 94 -4.80 7.66 -16.99
N ALA A 95 -4.64 8.91 -17.46
CA ALA A 95 -5.05 10.08 -16.68
C ALA A 95 -6.57 10.07 -16.40
N GLN A 96 -7.38 9.70 -17.40
CA GLN A 96 -8.84 9.57 -17.25
C GLN A 96 -9.22 8.40 -16.35
N ASP A 97 -8.50 7.28 -16.47
CA ASP A 97 -8.64 6.11 -15.61
C ASP A 97 -8.36 6.48 -14.15
N PHE A 98 -7.32 7.26 -13.88
CA PHE A 98 -7.01 7.73 -12.54
C PHE A 98 -8.14 8.59 -11.96
N ASP A 99 -8.67 9.52 -12.74
CA ASP A 99 -9.82 10.34 -12.32
C ASP A 99 -11.05 9.47 -12.00
N GLN A 100 -11.28 8.43 -12.80
CA GLN A 100 -12.33 7.44 -12.53
C GLN A 100 -12.03 6.62 -11.28
N ALA A 101 -10.80 6.18 -11.07
CA ALA A 101 -10.38 5.44 -9.90
C ALA A 101 -10.60 6.23 -8.60
N VAL A 102 -10.28 7.54 -8.60
CA VAL A 102 -10.56 8.43 -7.46
C VAL A 102 -12.07 8.52 -7.19
N ARG A 103 -12.90 8.64 -8.23
CA ARG A 103 -14.37 8.63 -8.07
C ARG A 103 -14.87 7.31 -7.51
N THR A 104 -14.41 6.19 -8.06
CA THR A 104 -14.73 4.84 -7.56
C THR A 104 -14.32 4.70 -6.10
N ALA A 105 -13.14 5.21 -5.73
CA ALA A 105 -12.66 5.18 -4.35
C ALA A 105 -13.55 5.95 -3.38
N LYS A 106 -13.87 7.20 -3.72
CA LYS A 106 -14.80 8.03 -2.92
C LYS A 106 -16.19 7.37 -2.79
N ASN A 107 -16.66 6.68 -3.82
CA ASN A 107 -17.94 5.97 -3.80
C ASN A 107 -17.94 4.76 -2.86
N TRP A 108 -16.91 3.90 -2.89
CA TRP A 108 -16.83 2.78 -1.93
C TRP A 108 -16.57 3.27 -0.50
N GLU A 109 -15.86 4.39 -0.32
CA GLU A 109 -15.67 4.98 1.00
C GLU A 109 -17.00 5.47 1.54
N GLY A 110 -17.77 6.19 0.72
CA GLY A 110 -19.10 6.66 1.07
C GLY A 110 -20.11 5.56 1.36
N SER A 111 -19.92 4.34 0.83
CA SER A 111 -20.84 3.23 1.07
C SER A 111 -20.73 2.62 2.47
N ILE A 112 -19.66 2.91 3.21
CA ILE A 112 -19.42 2.37 4.56
C ILE A 112 -19.04 3.41 5.60
N ALA A 113 -18.64 4.62 5.17
CA ALA A 113 -18.25 5.68 6.08
C ALA A 113 -19.36 5.99 7.09
N MET A 114 -18.97 6.14 8.36
CA MET A 114 -19.87 6.52 9.44
C MET A 114 -19.83 8.03 9.74
N THR A 115 -18.87 8.73 9.15
CA THR A 115 -18.59 10.15 9.34
C THR A 115 -18.21 10.81 8.01
N ASP A 116 -18.29 12.14 7.95
CA ASP A 116 -17.79 12.91 6.81
C ASP A 116 -16.26 13.10 6.85
N ASN A 117 -15.64 12.85 8.02
CA ASN A 117 -14.21 12.95 8.22
C ASN A 117 -13.52 11.64 7.80
N ARG A 118 -13.18 11.54 6.53
CA ARG A 118 -12.54 10.35 5.91
C ARG A 118 -11.04 10.62 5.72
N ARG A 119 -10.19 9.68 6.13
CA ARG A 119 -8.74 9.88 6.17
C ARG A 119 -7.94 8.75 5.51
N TYR A 120 -6.74 9.09 5.04
CA TYR A 120 -5.60 8.22 4.69
C TYR A 120 -5.67 7.34 3.43
N SER A 121 -6.76 7.37 2.67
CA SER A 121 -6.88 6.65 1.39
C SER A 121 -6.83 7.65 0.23
N VAL A 122 -7.84 8.52 0.13
CA VAL A 122 -7.86 9.65 -0.81
C VAL A 122 -7.45 10.92 -0.07
N GLU A 123 -6.39 11.59 -0.51
CA GLU A 123 -5.90 12.85 0.07
C GLU A 123 -6.03 14.00 -0.92
N ALA A 124 -6.67 15.09 -0.52
CA ALA A 124 -6.74 16.30 -1.32
C ALA A 124 -5.52 17.18 -1.02
N VAL A 125 -4.70 17.45 -2.04
CA VAL A 125 -3.53 18.34 -1.95
C VAL A 125 -3.71 19.44 -2.99
N GLY A 126 -4.11 20.63 -2.53
CA GLY A 126 -4.54 21.70 -3.43
C GLY A 126 -5.77 21.30 -4.24
N HIS A 127 -5.64 21.26 -5.56
CA HIS A 127 -6.70 20.83 -6.48
C HIS A 127 -6.59 19.36 -6.89
N GLU A 128 -5.51 18.67 -6.49
CA GLU A 128 -5.24 17.29 -6.86
C GLU A 128 -5.78 16.30 -5.82
N ASN A 129 -6.18 15.12 -6.28
CA ASN A 129 -6.48 14.00 -5.39
C ASN A 129 -5.36 12.97 -5.53
N LEU A 130 -4.79 12.58 -4.39
CA LEU A 130 -3.76 11.56 -4.30
C LEU A 130 -4.35 10.29 -3.69
N LEU A 131 -3.87 9.14 -4.12
CA LEU A 131 -4.22 7.85 -3.52
C LEU A 131 -3.02 7.31 -2.75
N ARG A 132 -3.16 7.14 -1.44
CA ARG A 132 -2.10 6.66 -0.57
C ARG A 132 -2.15 5.13 -0.45
N PHE A 133 -0.98 4.51 -0.62
CA PHE A 133 -0.79 3.08 -0.43
C PHE A 133 0.26 2.82 0.64
N MET A 134 0.08 1.70 1.34
CA MET A 134 0.98 1.27 2.40
C MET A 134 1.14 -0.25 2.41
N ALA A 135 2.30 -0.72 2.87
CA ALA A 135 2.52 -2.11 3.25
C ALA A 135 3.32 -2.17 4.54
N ALA A 136 3.12 -3.20 5.36
CA ALA A 136 3.99 -3.41 6.52
C ALA A 136 5.38 -3.82 6.06
N CYS A 137 6.43 -3.26 6.66
CA CYS A 137 7.80 -3.76 6.43
C CYS A 137 8.10 -5.02 7.26
N TRP A 138 7.30 -5.26 8.31
CA TRP A 138 7.53 -6.29 9.30
C TRP A 138 6.27 -7.09 9.58
N GLU A 139 6.45 -8.37 9.85
CA GLU A 139 5.43 -9.28 10.35
C GLU A 139 5.94 -9.95 11.62
N LYS A 140 5.07 -10.09 12.62
CA LYS A 140 5.40 -10.81 13.84
C LYS A 140 5.57 -12.30 13.51
N ARG A 141 6.64 -12.92 14.02
CA ARG A 141 6.83 -14.36 13.91
C ARG A 141 5.83 -15.08 14.82
N ASP A 142 5.33 -16.23 14.38
CA ASP A 142 4.48 -17.08 15.22
C ASP A 142 5.21 -17.51 16.51
N VAL A 143 6.50 -17.81 16.37
CA VAL A 143 7.40 -18.15 17.47
C VAL A 143 8.63 -17.24 17.42
N PRO A 144 8.92 -16.48 18.48
CA PRO A 144 10.17 -15.71 18.58
C PRO A 144 11.41 -16.60 18.51
N LEU A 145 12.43 -16.13 17.80
CA LEU A 145 13.73 -16.78 17.70
C LEU A 145 14.52 -16.61 18.99
N LYS A 146 15.18 -17.68 19.42
CA LYS A 146 16.11 -17.70 20.53
C LYS A 146 17.49 -17.21 20.05
N PRO A 147 18.06 -16.17 20.69
CA PRO A 147 19.40 -15.70 20.37
C PRO A 147 20.43 -16.82 20.39
N SER A 148 21.32 -16.84 19.40
CA SER A 148 22.44 -17.80 19.27
C SER A 148 22.07 -19.28 19.09
N ILE A 149 20.77 -19.61 19.01
CA ILE A 149 20.27 -20.97 18.76
C ILE A 149 19.62 -21.01 17.39
N ASP A 150 18.69 -20.09 17.14
CA ASP A 150 17.89 -20.10 15.92
C ASP A 150 18.53 -19.24 14.83
N THR A 151 18.33 -19.65 13.58
CA THR A 151 18.80 -18.91 12.40
C THR A 151 17.70 -17.97 11.89
N VAL A 152 18.07 -16.72 11.59
CA VAL A 152 17.18 -15.74 10.97
C VAL A 152 17.01 -16.10 9.49
N ASP A 153 15.81 -15.93 8.94
CA ASP A 153 15.55 -16.18 7.51
C ASP A 153 16.43 -15.30 6.60
N THR A 154 16.66 -15.76 5.37
CA THR A 154 17.57 -15.11 4.41
C THR A 154 17.16 -13.67 4.10
N ASN A 155 15.86 -13.41 3.90
CA ASN A 155 15.35 -12.07 3.59
C ASN A 155 15.63 -11.09 4.74
N THR A 156 15.33 -11.52 5.96
CA THR A 156 15.56 -10.69 7.14
C THR A 156 17.04 -10.56 7.47
N SER A 157 17.86 -11.60 7.29
CA SER A 157 19.28 -11.56 7.67
C SER A 157 20.14 -10.71 6.73
N SER A 158 19.78 -10.63 5.45
CA SER A 158 20.49 -9.85 4.42
C SER A 158 19.95 -8.44 4.21
N TRP A 159 18.91 -8.04 4.95
CA TRP A 159 18.24 -6.76 4.75
C TRP A 159 19.16 -5.57 5.02
N PRO A 160 19.24 -4.58 4.10
CA PRO A 160 20.15 -3.46 4.25
C PRO A 160 19.62 -2.46 5.28
N VAL A 161 20.35 -2.31 6.40
CA VAL A 161 19.99 -1.40 7.48
C VAL A 161 21.16 -0.45 7.78
N PRO A 162 20.92 0.87 7.95
CA PRO A 162 21.95 1.80 8.38
C PRO A 162 22.56 1.40 9.73
N VAL A 163 23.86 1.63 9.90
CA VAL A 163 24.61 1.29 11.13
C VAL A 163 23.95 1.89 12.38
N THR A 164 23.40 3.11 12.27
CA THR A 164 22.68 3.82 13.33
C THR A 164 21.46 3.07 13.87
N ARG A 165 20.91 2.13 13.09
CA ARG A 165 19.71 1.34 13.41
C ARG A 165 20.00 -0.14 13.63
N GLN A 166 21.26 -0.58 13.51
CA GLN A 166 21.63 -1.99 13.59
C GLN A 166 21.26 -2.65 14.92
N ALA A 167 21.38 -1.92 16.04
CA ALA A 167 21.02 -2.45 17.36
C ALA A 167 19.52 -2.74 17.46
N ALA A 168 18.66 -1.81 17.03
CA ALA A 168 17.22 -1.99 16.99
C ALA A 168 16.84 -3.16 16.06
N PHE A 169 17.44 -3.22 14.88
CA PHE A 169 17.23 -4.31 13.94
C PHE A 169 17.60 -5.69 14.50
N ASN A 170 18.74 -5.79 15.18
CA ASN A 170 19.17 -7.05 15.80
C ASN A 170 18.21 -7.53 16.88
N ALA A 171 17.55 -6.61 17.60
CA ALA A 171 16.51 -6.95 18.56
C ALA A 171 15.19 -7.33 17.86
N THR A 172 14.74 -6.54 16.89
CA THR A 172 13.46 -6.74 16.20
C THR A 172 13.44 -8.02 15.37
N LYS A 173 14.53 -8.39 14.68
CA LYS A 173 14.59 -9.57 13.80
C LYS A 173 14.35 -10.91 14.51
N LEU A 174 14.48 -10.94 15.84
CA LEU A 174 14.20 -12.13 16.66
C LEU A 174 12.70 -12.36 16.83
N THR A 175 11.91 -11.29 16.87
CA THR A 175 10.44 -11.37 17.11
C THR A 175 9.64 -11.14 15.83
N HIS A 176 10.24 -10.49 14.84
CA HIS A 176 9.62 -10.14 13.57
C HIS A 176 10.48 -10.61 12.40
N ARG A 177 9.84 -10.90 11.27
CA ARG A 177 10.49 -11.08 9.97
C ARG A 177 10.16 -9.91 9.06
N ILE A 178 11.05 -9.62 8.13
CA ILE A 178 10.80 -8.61 7.12
C ILE A 178 9.85 -9.14 6.07
N LEU A 179 8.93 -8.28 5.65
CA LEU A 179 8.13 -8.46 4.46
C LEU A 179 8.67 -7.49 3.39
N PRO A 180 9.45 -7.96 2.41
CA PRO A 180 9.91 -7.09 1.33
C PRO A 180 8.72 -6.54 0.53
N LEU A 181 8.81 -5.28 0.09
CA LEU A 181 7.84 -4.76 -0.87
C LEU A 181 8.07 -5.44 -2.22
N THR A 182 7.04 -6.09 -2.73
CA THR A 182 7.11 -6.74 -4.03
C THR A 182 7.02 -5.70 -5.14
N VAL A 183 8.17 -5.37 -5.75
CA VAL A 183 8.26 -4.43 -6.88
C VAL A 183 8.90 -5.13 -8.06
N TYR A 184 8.32 -4.96 -9.24
CA TYR A 184 8.83 -5.52 -10.48
C TYR A 184 8.95 -4.43 -11.55
N ASP A 185 9.96 -4.56 -12.40
CA ASP A 185 10.06 -3.74 -13.60
C ASP A 185 9.13 -4.25 -14.72
N GLN A 186 9.20 -3.61 -15.89
CA GLN A 186 8.43 -3.97 -17.07
C GLN A 186 8.71 -5.39 -17.61
N ASP A 187 9.91 -5.92 -17.35
CA ASP A 187 10.36 -7.26 -17.75
C ASP A 187 10.06 -8.31 -16.66
N ARG A 188 9.33 -7.90 -15.60
CA ARG A 188 8.95 -8.71 -14.43
C ARG A 188 10.15 -9.16 -13.60
N LEU A 189 11.26 -8.44 -13.66
CA LEU A 189 12.41 -8.65 -12.78
C LEU A 189 12.16 -7.95 -11.45
N PHE A 190 12.49 -8.66 -10.36
CA PHE A 190 12.32 -8.13 -9.02
C PHE A 190 13.28 -6.96 -8.77
N ILE A 191 12.76 -5.86 -8.23
CA ILE A 191 13.53 -4.68 -7.85
C ILE A 191 13.79 -4.75 -6.35
N ASP A 192 15.08 -4.79 -5.98
CA ASP A 192 15.49 -4.78 -4.58
C ASP A 192 15.11 -3.48 -3.86
N CYS A 193 14.83 -3.57 -2.56
CA CYS A 193 14.42 -2.45 -1.73
C CYS A 193 15.44 -1.29 -1.73
N SER A 194 16.72 -1.56 -1.98
CA SER A 194 17.77 -0.54 -2.09
C SER A 194 17.55 0.41 -3.28
N TYR A 195 16.87 -0.07 -4.33
CA TYR A 195 16.59 0.69 -5.54
C TYR A 195 15.13 1.13 -5.66
N ALA A 196 14.22 0.52 -4.90
CA ALA A 196 12.78 0.76 -5.00
C ALA A 196 12.39 2.25 -4.95
N ASN A 197 12.98 3.03 -4.04
CA ASN A 197 12.73 4.47 -3.98
C ASN A 197 13.14 5.20 -5.26
N THR A 198 14.31 4.89 -5.80
CA THR A 198 14.84 5.56 -7.00
C THR A 198 14.01 5.19 -8.23
N VAL A 199 13.64 3.92 -8.36
CA VAL A 199 12.89 3.43 -9.52
C VAL A 199 11.44 3.86 -9.50
N LEU A 200 10.82 3.94 -8.32
CA LEU A 200 9.40 4.29 -8.21
C LEU A 200 9.14 5.80 -8.38
N ARG A 201 10.09 6.68 -8.08
CA ARG A 201 9.87 8.14 -8.21
C ARG A 201 9.46 8.52 -9.62
N ASN A 202 8.34 9.23 -9.72
CA ASN A 202 7.72 9.66 -10.99
C ASN A 202 7.34 8.52 -11.94
N ALA A 203 7.44 7.25 -11.52
CA ALA A 203 7.08 6.12 -12.35
C ALA A 203 5.57 5.94 -12.43
N ILE A 204 5.08 5.58 -13.62
CA ILE A 204 3.72 5.08 -13.80
C ILE A 204 3.73 3.60 -13.45
N ILE A 205 2.96 3.22 -12.42
CA ILE A 205 2.95 1.87 -11.90
C ILE A 205 1.54 1.29 -11.85
N LYS A 206 1.46 -0.03 -11.95
CA LYS A 206 0.28 -0.81 -11.63
C LYS A 206 0.39 -1.32 -10.20
N VAL A 207 -0.57 -0.96 -9.34
CA VAL A 207 -0.60 -1.36 -7.93
C VAL A 207 -1.70 -2.39 -7.73
N HIS A 208 -1.35 -3.50 -7.08
CA HIS A 208 -2.29 -4.49 -6.56
C HIS A 208 -2.46 -4.24 -5.06
N PHE A 209 -3.69 -4.08 -4.60
CA PHE A 209 -3.96 -3.71 -3.21
C PHE A 209 -5.30 -4.22 -2.69
N THR A 210 -5.43 -4.35 -1.38
CA THR A 210 -6.70 -4.55 -0.69
C THR A 210 -7.10 -3.27 0.04
N VAL A 211 -8.38 -3.12 0.36
CA VAL A 211 -8.86 -1.95 1.12
C VAL A 211 -9.34 -2.38 2.49
N LYS A 212 -8.89 -1.65 3.51
CA LYS A 212 -9.34 -1.81 4.90
C LYS A 212 -9.93 -0.52 5.43
N HIS A 213 -11.01 -0.64 6.20
CA HIS A 213 -11.73 0.45 6.84
C HIS A 213 -11.83 0.23 8.35
N TYR A 214 -11.69 1.31 9.11
CA TYR A 214 -11.96 1.35 10.55
C TYR A 214 -12.75 2.62 10.88
N ALA A 215 -13.84 2.47 11.65
CA ALA A 215 -14.55 3.59 12.23
C ALA A 215 -13.94 3.92 13.61
N ILE A 216 -13.25 5.05 13.71
CA ILE A 216 -12.60 5.51 14.94
C ILE A 216 -13.57 6.41 15.70
N ARG A 217 -13.87 6.02 16.95
CA ARG A 217 -14.92 6.65 17.77
C ARG A 217 -14.40 7.51 18.93
N HIS A 218 -13.12 7.86 18.92
CA HIS A 218 -12.48 8.71 19.94
C HIS A 218 -12.28 10.13 19.38
N ASP A 219 -12.51 11.17 20.20
CA ASP A 219 -12.34 12.61 19.93
C ASP A 219 -12.61 13.07 18.49
N SER A 220 -13.77 13.71 18.27
CA SER A 220 -14.30 14.16 16.96
C SER A 220 -14.62 13.07 15.92
N GLY A 221 -14.16 11.83 16.11
CA GLY A 221 -14.49 10.67 15.28
C GLY A 221 -14.03 10.79 13.81
N PHE A 222 -13.61 9.68 13.21
CA PHE A 222 -13.27 9.66 11.79
C PHE A 222 -13.29 8.25 11.22
N ASP A 223 -13.44 8.15 9.90
CA ASP A 223 -13.26 6.91 9.16
C ASP A 223 -11.85 6.83 8.58
N SER A 224 -11.11 5.80 8.98
CA SER A 224 -9.79 5.49 8.46
C SER A 224 -9.92 4.49 7.31
N PHE A 225 -9.46 4.86 6.12
CA PHE A 225 -9.34 3.95 4.99
C PHE A 225 -7.87 3.71 4.67
N SER A 226 -7.52 2.51 4.20
CA SER A 226 -6.15 2.17 3.87
C SER A 226 -6.09 1.24 2.66
N GLY A 227 -5.37 1.67 1.62
CA GLY A 227 -4.92 0.82 0.53
C GLY A 227 -3.69 0.02 0.96
N ILE A 228 -3.84 -1.28 1.13
CA ILE A 228 -2.79 -2.19 1.59
C ILE A 228 -2.23 -2.96 0.39
N ILE A 229 -0.99 -2.68 0.01
CA ILE A 229 -0.33 -3.31 -1.14
C ILE A 229 -0.24 -4.82 -0.91
N GLN A 230 -0.44 -5.61 -1.97
CA GLN A 230 -0.35 -7.08 -1.96
C GLN A 230 0.88 -7.56 -2.73
#